data_AF-K2Q1N3-F1
#
_entry.id   AF-K2Q1N3-F1
#
_cell.length_a   1.000
_cell.length_b   1.000
_cell.length_c   1.000
_cell.angle_alpha   90.00
_cell.angle_beta   90.00
_cell.angle_gamma   90.00
#
_symmetry.space_group_name_H-M   'P 1'
#
loop_
_entity.id
_entity.type
_entity.pdbx_description
1 polymer ?
#
loop_
_entity_poly.entity_id
_entity_poly.type
_entity_poly.pdbx_seq_one_letter_code
_entity_poly.pdbx_strand_id
1 'polypeptide(L)'
;MTDLQPTKLTGIARPADVGAMLAEICEHFVEHSDVAHADGVATLKSEDWTIHIVTAEDVLQIEISTLGEEALAVTRTMFAEHLFYFAGDEPFSLEWSKPAAKVKPPGFHEATVVGVEDVTPRMRRVTLSVADVSPFLVRNMHVRLLVPPQGQTPVWPHLQENGRIGWPDELLVRIYTIRCVDAQARHIALDILQHPAEGVATPGADFARDAEIGQQVAIMGPGGGGLPDAQNIFFAGDESALPAIARMVEEARPGVAMRAIIEVEDASEEQALRGQAPIHVEWLHRSSYTGTDAHPLVDKVKAALEDVNAETFVWFAGEKADVRTIKRHLAQKGRDRRKQYVAWYWEKES
;
A
#
# COMPACT_ATOMS: atom_id res chain seq x y z
N MET A 1 -9.98 -31.46 0.70
CA MET A 1 -8.70 -30.82 0.35
C MET A 1 -8.34 -31.33 -1.02
N THR A 2 -8.62 -30.54 -2.05
CA THR A 2 -8.17 -30.86 -3.42
C THR A 2 -6.65 -30.73 -3.39
N ASP A 3 -5.94 -31.78 -3.80
CA ASP A 3 -4.48 -31.77 -3.98
C ASP A 3 -4.19 -30.71 -5.05
N LEU A 4 -3.89 -29.47 -4.64
CA LEU A 4 -3.53 -28.40 -5.56
C LEU A 4 -2.13 -28.74 -6.08
N GLN A 5 -2.06 -29.26 -7.30
CA GLN A 5 -0.78 -29.50 -7.95
C GLN A 5 -0.04 -28.18 -8.11
N PRO A 6 1.27 -28.12 -7.77
CA PRO A 6 2.05 -26.91 -7.93
C PRO A 6 2.06 -26.49 -9.39
N THR A 7 1.67 -25.24 -9.64
CA THR A 7 1.70 -24.65 -10.98
C THR A 7 3.04 -23.94 -11.17
N LYS A 8 3.70 -24.22 -12.29
CA LYS A 8 5.02 -23.69 -12.61
C LYS A 8 5.00 -22.78 -13.83
N LEU A 9 5.86 -21.76 -13.82
CA LEU A 9 6.12 -20.89 -14.94
C LEU A 9 7.60 -20.57 -15.00
N THR A 10 8.23 -20.72 -16.16
CA THR A 10 9.60 -20.24 -16.37
C THR A 10 9.62 -18.95 -17.16
N GLY A 11 10.63 -18.12 -16.96
CA GLY A 11 10.87 -16.89 -17.70
C GLY A 11 12.36 -16.58 -17.88
N ILE A 12 12.65 -15.70 -18.82
CA ILE A 12 14.00 -15.20 -19.11
C ILE A 12 13.95 -13.68 -19.03
N ALA A 13 14.74 -13.11 -18.12
CA ALA A 13 14.94 -11.68 -18.02
C ALA A 13 16.33 -11.30 -18.56
N ARG A 14 16.41 -10.21 -19.33
CA ARG A 14 17.65 -9.65 -19.88
C ARG A 14 17.86 -8.24 -19.35
N PRO A 15 18.53 -8.07 -18.20
CA PRO A 15 18.93 -6.77 -17.68
C PRO A 15 20.24 -6.27 -18.31
N ALA A 16 20.52 -4.97 -18.15
CA ALA A 16 21.81 -4.39 -18.53
C ALA A 16 22.99 -4.99 -17.74
N ASP A 17 22.76 -5.36 -16.46
CA ASP A 17 23.72 -6.05 -15.59
C ASP A 17 23.00 -7.15 -14.79
N VAL A 18 23.34 -8.41 -15.10
CA VAL A 18 22.76 -9.61 -14.47
C VAL A 18 23.11 -9.71 -12.98
N GLY A 19 24.35 -9.37 -12.62
CA GLY A 19 24.83 -9.46 -11.25
C GLY A 19 24.20 -8.39 -10.36
N ALA A 20 24.14 -7.15 -10.85
CA ALA A 20 23.50 -6.05 -10.15
C ALA A 20 21.99 -6.29 -9.98
N MET A 21 21.30 -6.75 -11.04
CA MET A 21 19.87 -7.09 -10.96
C MET A 21 19.61 -8.20 -9.94
N LEU A 22 20.42 -9.28 -9.92
CA LEU A 22 20.24 -10.34 -8.93
C LEU A 22 20.46 -9.84 -7.49
N ALA A 23 21.46 -8.98 -7.28
CA ALA A 23 21.74 -8.39 -5.97
C ALA A 23 20.57 -7.53 -5.49
N GLU A 24 20.04 -6.65 -6.35
CA GLU A 24 18.88 -5.80 -6.04
C GLU A 24 17.63 -6.63 -5.70
N ILE A 25 17.36 -7.69 -6.48
CA ILE A 25 16.27 -8.63 -6.18
C ILE A 25 16.45 -9.23 -4.79
N CYS A 26 17.64 -9.74 -4.48
CA CYS A 26 17.90 -10.37 -3.18
C CYS A 26 17.76 -9.37 -2.03
N GLU A 27 18.30 -8.16 -2.17
CA GLU A 27 18.24 -7.12 -1.15
C GLU A 27 16.79 -6.69 -0.87
N HIS A 28 16.00 -6.45 -1.92
CA HIS A 28 14.61 -6.00 -1.80
C HIS A 28 13.70 -7.07 -1.19
N PHE A 29 13.83 -8.32 -1.62
CA PHE A 29 12.89 -9.38 -1.23
C PHE A 29 13.16 -9.99 0.16
N VAL A 30 14.26 -9.66 0.84
CA VAL A 30 14.52 -10.07 2.23
C VAL A 30 13.43 -9.55 3.19
N GLU A 31 12.77 -8.44 2.88
CA GLU A 31 11.66 -7.92 3.71
C GLU A 31 10.34 -8.68 3.51
N HIS A 32 10.23 -9.49 2.45
CA HIS A 32 8.98 -10.09 2.00
C HIS A 32 9.02 -11.62 1.89
N SER A 33 10.21 -12.22 1.96
CA SER A 33 10.42 -13.65 1.75
C SER A 33 11.71 -14.13 2.41
N ASP A 34 11.81 -15.44 2.61
CA ASP A 34 13.09 -16.07 2.92
C ASP A 34 13.95 -16.09 1.65
N VAL A 35 15.10 -15.43 1.71
CA VAL A 35 16.04 -15.31 0.59
C VAL A 35 17.29 -16.11 0.87
N ALA A 36 17.60 -17.06 -0.02
CA ALA A 36 18.86 -17.79 -0.03
C ALA A 36 19.55 -17.57 -1.37
N HIS A 37 20.79 -17.09 -1.37
CA HIS A 37 21.54 -16.90 -2.62
C HIS A 37 23.03 -17.27 -2.45
N ALA A 38 23.60 -17.90 -3.48
CA ALA A 38 25.01 -18.26 -3.58
C ALA A 38 25.37 -18.53 -5.05
N ASP A 39 26.58 -18.15 -5.46
CA ASP A 39 27.17 -18.53 -6.76
C ASP A 39 26.26 -18.28 -7.99
N GLY A 40 25.58 -17.12 -8.04
CA GLY A 40 24.69 -16.76 -9.15
C GLY A 40 23.32 -17.45 -9.11
N VAL A 41 22.99 -18.14 -8.01
CA VAL A 41 21.67 -18.75 -7.80
C VAL A 41 20.99 -18.06 -6.64
N ALA A 42 19.70 -17.74 -6.78
CA ALA A 42 18.87 -17.26 -5.69
C ALA A 42 17.56 -18.05 -5.61
N THR A 43 17.07 -18.25 -4.39
CA THR A 43 15.75 -18.82 -4.09
C THR A 43 15.05 -17.88 -3.13
N LEU A 44 13.90 -17.37 -3.57
CA LEU A 44 13.00 -16.54 -2.79
C LEU A 44 11.79 -17.40 -2.42
N LYS A 45 11.49 -17.53 -1.13
CA LYS A 45 10.40 -18.39 -0.66
C LYS A 45 9.45 -17.64 0.27
N SER A 46 8.16 -17.74 -0.03
CA SER A 46 7.07 -17.32 0.83
C SER A 46 6.20 -18.53 1.18
N GLU A 47 5.09 -18.31 1.88
CA GLU A 47 4.13 -19.35 2.25
C GLU A 47 3.50 -20.00 1.01
N ASP A 48 3.13 -19.17 0.02
CA ASP A 48 2.31 -19.61 -1.13
C ASP A 48 3.07 -19.70 -2.46
N TRP A 49 4.33 -19.26 -2.49
CA TRP A 49 5.12 -19.20 -3.71
C TRP A 49 6.61 -19.39 -3.48
N THR A 50 7.30 -19.85 -4.52
CA THR A 50 8.77 -19.93 -4.59
C THR A 50 9.23 -19.40 -5.94
N ILE A 51 10.25 -18.55 -5.94
CA ILE A 51 10.91 -18.05 -7.14
C ILE A 51 12.37 -18.51 -7.09
N HIS A 52 12.76 -19.30 -8.08
CA HIS A 52 14.14 -19.73 -8.27
C HIS A 52 14.76 -18.96 -9.42
N ILE A 53 15.96 -18.44 -9.22
CA ILE A 53 16.65 -17.57 -10.18
C ILE A 53 18.06 -18.10 -10.37
N VAL A 54 18.48 -18.24 -11.63
CA VAL A 54 19.83 -18.68 -11.99
C VAL A 54 20.40 -17.69 -13.00
N THR A 55 21.60 -17.17 -12.75
CA THR A 55 22.33 -16.36 -13.73
C THR A 55 22.91 -17.24 -14.82
N ALA A 56 22.82 -16.79 -16.07
CA ALA A 56 23.45 -17.44 -17.21
C ALA A 56 23.86 -16.38 -18.23
N GLU A 57 25.17 -16.21 -18.46
CA GLU A 57 25.74 -15.19 -19.35
C GLU A 57 25.10 -13.80 -19.16
N ASP A 58 24.21 -13.39 -20.06
CA ASP A 58 23.52 -12.11 -20.13
C ASP A 58 22.06 -12.15 -19.65
N VAL A 59 21.61 -13.27 -19.04
CA VAL A 59 20.23 -13.46 -18.60
C VAL A 59 20.09 -13.93 -17.15
N LEU A 60 18.90 -13.67 -16.60
CA LEU A 60 18.35 -14.37 -15.43
C LEU A 60 17.32 -15.39 -15.92
N GLN A 61 17.55 -16.66 -15.63
CA GLN A 61 16.56 -17.72 -15.78
C GLN A 61 15.72 -17.79 -14.51
N ILE A 62 14.40 -17.69 -14.66
CA ILE A 62 13.45 -17.58 -13.56
C ILE A 62 12.51 -18.78 -13.60
N GLU A 63 12.25 -19.43 -12.47
CA GLU A 63 11.15 -20.38 -12.27
C GLU A 63 10.27 -19.91 -11.11
N ILE A 64 8.99 -19.68 -11.38
CA ILE A 64 7.97 -19.41 -10.37
C ILE A 64 7.19 -20.71 -10.14
N SER A 65 7.03 -21.09 -8.87
CA SER A 65 6.19 -22.20 -8.42
C SER A 65 5.17 -21.70 -7.40
N THR A 66 3.89 -22.02 -7.57
CA THR A 66 2.78 -21.58 -6.69
C THR A 66 1.72 -22.66 -6.51
N LEU A 67 0.83 -22.47 -5.54
CA LEU A 67 -0.35 -23.32 -5.32
C LEU A 67 -1.56 -22.86 -6.16
N GLY A 68 -1.49 -23.07 -7.48
CA GLY A 68 -2.59 -22.82 -8.42
C GLY A 68 -2.39 -21.60 -9.33
N GLU A 69 -3.25 -21.50 -10.35
CA GLU A 69 -3.12 -20.50 -11.43
C GLU A 69 -3.37 -19.05 -10.97
N GLU A 70 -4.24 -18.83 -9.98
CA GLU A 70 -4.49 -17.49 -9.44
C GLU A 70 -3.27 -16.94 -8.70
N ALA A 71 -2.71 -17.75 -7.80
CA ALA A 71 -1.45 -17.44 -7.12
C ALA A 71 -0.31 -17.21 -8.12
N LEU A 72 -0.23 -18.05 -9.17
CA LEU A 72 0.75 -17.86 -10.23
C LEU A 72 0.60 -16.51 -10.93
N ALA A 73 -0.62 -16.10 -11.26
CA ALA A 73 -0.87 -14.82 -11.92
C ALA A 73 -0.47 -13.64 -11.01
N VAL A 74 -0.81 -13.70 -9.71
CA VAL A 74 -0.41 -12.70 -8.71
C VAL A 74 1.12 -12.62 -8.62
N THR A 75 1.80 -13.75 -8.39
CA THR A 75 3.26 -13.81 -8.23
C THR A 75 3.98 -13.37 -9.50
N ARG A 76 3.52 -13.79 -10.69
CA ARG A 76 4.08 -13.36 -11.98
C ARG A 76 4.01 -11.85 -12.13
N THR A 77 2.84 -11.24 -11.90
CA THR A 77 2.65 -9.80 -12.05
C THR A 77 3.45 -9.02 -11.02
N MET A 78 3.42 -9.45 -9.75
CA MET A 78 4.23 -8.86 -8.69
C MET A 78 5.72 -8.87 -9.05
N PHE A 79 6.25 -10.02 -9.46
CA PHE A 79 7.67 -10.14 -9.77
C PHE A 79 8.06 -9.36 -11.02
N ALA A 80 7.24 -9.39 -12.07
CA ALA A 80 7.45 -8.60 -13.28
C ALA A 80 7.51 -7.09 -12.97
N GLU A 81 6.58 -6.53 -12.18
CA GLU A 81 6.63 -5.11 -11.83
C GLU A 81 7.92 -4.74 -11.07
N HIS A 82 8.40 -5.60 -10.16
CA HIS A 82 9.66 -5.36 -9.45
C HIS A 82 10.87 -5.39 -10.39
N LEU A 83 10.97 -6.37 -11.29
CA LEU A 83 12.11 -6.45 -12.23
C LEU A 83 12.21 -5.20 -13.11
N PHE A 84 11.08 -4.69 -13.61
CA PHE A 84 11.07 -3.45 -14.39
C PHE A 84 11.34 -2.22 -13.52
N TYR A 85 10.86 -2.19 -12.27
CA TYR A 85 11.18 -1.12 -11.32
C TYR A 85 12.69 -1.06 -11.02
N PHE A 86 13.33 -2.20 -10.78
CA PHE A 86 14.78 -2.29 -10.53
C PHE A 86 15.61 -1.90 -11.76
N ALA A 87 15.12 -2.22 -12.96
CA ALA A 87 15.79 -1.82 -14.19
C ALA A 87 15.75 -0.29 -14.40
N GLY A 88 14.70 0.38 -13.93
CA GLY A 88 14.53 1.82 -14.13
C GLY A 88 14.50 2.17 -15.62
N ASP A 89 15.41 3.06 -16.03
CA ASP A 89 15.55 3.51 -17.43
C ASP A 89 16.52 2.64 -18.26
N GLU A 90 17.17 1.64 -17.65
CA GLU A 90 18.10 0.75 -18.35
C GLU A 90 17.37 -0.20 -19.30
N PRO A 91 18.01 -0.63 -20.42
CA PRO A 91 17.46 -1.64 -21.30
C PRO A 91 17.11 -2.93 -20.55
N PHE A 92 15.84 -3.35 -20.64
CA PHE A 92 15.35 -4.54 -19.97
C PHE A 92 14.28 -5.25 -20.79
N SER A 93 14.31 -6.58 -20.84
CA SER A 93 13.22 -7.40 -21.37
C SER A 93 12.94 -8.62 -20.49
N LEU A 94 11.69 -9.07 -20.52
CA LEU A 94 11.21 -10.22 -19.76
C LEU A 94 10.24 -11.02 -20.62
N GLU A 95 10.55 -12.30 -20.80
CA GLU A 95 9.76 -13.24 -21.60
C GLU A 95 9.37 -14.43 -20.73
N TRP A 96 8.08 -14.78 -20.71
CA TRP A 96 7.60 -15.97 -20.01
C TRP A 96 7.40 -17.12 -20.99
N SER A 97 7.71 -18.35 -20.56
CA SER A 97 7.43 -19.59 -21.30
C SER A 97 5.97 -19.73 -21.73
N LYS A 98 5.06 -19.19 -20.92
CA LYS A 98 3.65 -18.99 -21.25
C LYS A 98 3.31 -17.50 -21.05
N PRO A 99 3.12 -16.74 -22.14
CA PRO A 99 2.71 -15.34 -22.06
C PRO A 99 1.44 -15.16 -21.22
N ALA A 100 1.32 -14.04 -20.52
CA ALA A 100 0.08 -13.73 -19.82
C ALA A 100 -1.06 -13.49 -20.81
N ALA A 101 -2.24 -14.04 -20.50
CA ALA A 101 -3.44 -13.75 -21.27
C ALA A 101 -3.87 -12.29 -21.06
N LYS A 102 -4.46 -11.69 -22.10
CA LYS A 102 -5.00 -10.32 -22.06
C LYS A 102 -6.30 -10.26 -21.25
N VAL A 103 -6.19 -10.36 -19.94
CA VAL A 103 -7.30 -10.35 -18.97
C VAL A 103 -7.09 -9.25 -17.94
N LYS A 104 -8.14 -8.94 -17.16
CA LYS A 104 -8.03 -8.02 -16.01
C LYS A 104 -6.95 -8.54 -15.04
N PRO A 105 -6.13 -7.65 -14.44
CA PRO A 105 -5.10 -8.07 -13.50
C PRO A 105 -5.69 -8.77 -12.27
N PRO A 106 -4.88 -9.59 -11.58
CA PRO A 106 -5.28 -10.19 -10.30
C PRO A 106 -5.69 -9.14 -9.27
N GLY A 107 -6.65 -9.50 -8.41
CA GLY A 107 -7.20 -8.61 -7.37
C GLY A 107 -7.99 -7.43 -7.93
N PHE A 108 -8.40 -7.44 -9.19
CA PHE A 108 -9.28 -6.43 -9.78
C PHE A 108 -10.75 -6.70 -9.46
N HIS A 109 -11.43 -5.69 -8.92
CA HIS A 109 -12.84 -5.73 -8.60
C HIS A 109 -13.53 -4.48 -9.16
N GLU A 110 -14.52 -4.67 -10.04
CA GLU A 110 -15.42 -3.57 -10.40
C GLU A 110 -16.24 -3.18 -9.18
N ALA A 111 -16.48 -1.88 -9.04
CA ALA A 111 -17.26 -1.33 -7.96
C ALA A 111 -18.17 -0.20 -8.45
N THR A 112 -19.13 0.17 -7.62
CA THR A 112 -20.02 1.29 -7.88
C THR A 112 -20.09 2.17 -6.65
N VAL A 113 -20.00 3.49 -6.83
CA VAL A 113 -20.20 4.44 -5.74
C VAL A 113 -21.67 4.34 -5.29
N VAL A 114 -21.88 4.03 -4.02
CA VAL A 114 -23.22 3.88 -3.41
C VAL A 114 -23.49 4.86 -2.27
N GLY A 115 -22.46 5.60 -1.83
CA GLY A 115 -22.61 6.63 -0.82
C GLY A 115 -21.42 7.57 -0.80
N VAL A 116 -21.69 8.84 -0.50
CA VAL A 116 -20.67 9.88 -0.31
C VAL A 116 -21.12 10.75 0.86
N GLU A 117 -20.25 10.97 1.83
CA GLU A 117 -20.53 11.80 3.01
C GLU A 117 -19.27 12.50 3.52
N ASP A 118 -19.45 13.64 4.19
CA ASP A 118 -18.35 14.32 4.89
C ASP A 118 -18.25 13.78 6.31
N VAL A 119 -17.10 13.19 6.65
CA VAL A 119 -16.75 12.70 8.00
C VAL A 119 -16.33 13.88 8.88
N THR A 120 -15.52 14.75 8.31
CA THR A 120 -15.10 16.06 8.83
C THR A 120 -15.03 17.03 7.65
N PRO A 121 -14.88 18.36 7.85
CA PRO A 121 -14.86 19.31 6.74
C PRO A 121 -13.83 19.00 5.64
N ARG A 122 -12.70 18.35 5.97
CA ARG A 122 -11.69 17.91 5.02
C ARG A 122 -11.53 16.41 4.88
N MET A 123 -12.40 15.59 5.45
CA MET A 123 -12.38 14.13 5.23
C MET A 123 -13.69 13.67 4.60
N ARG A 124 -13.62 13.18 3.36
CA ARG A 124 -14.79 12.70 2.63
C ARG A 124 -14.77 11.20 2.50
N ARG A 125 -15.84 10.54 2.93
CA ARG A 125 -16.01 9.10 2.80
C ARG A 125 -16.74 8.77 1.51
N VAL A 126 -16.14 7.90 0.70
CA VAL A 126 -16.76 7.29 -0.47
C VAL A 126 -17.00 5.82 -0.17
N THR A 127 -18.25 5.38 -0.29
CA THR A 127 -18.66 3.99 -0.09
C THR A 127 -18.89 3.33 -1.44
N LEU A 128 -18.25 2.18 -1.63
CA LEU A 128 -18.26 1.40 -2.86
C LEU A 128 -19.01 0.09 -2.63
N SER A 129 -19.93 -0.27 -3.51
CA SER A 129 -20.48 -1.63 -3.58
C SER A 129 -19.63 -2.47 -4.51
N VAL A 130 -19.26 -3.67 -4.06
CA VAL A 130 -18.51 -4.66 -4.84
C VAL A 130 -19.27 -5.99 -4.89
N ALA A 131 -19.01 -6.81 -5.91
CA ALA A 131 -19.69 -8.09 -6.07
C ALA A 131 -19.36 -9.08 -4.93
N ASP A 132 -18.10 -9.08 -4.49
CA ASP A 132 -17.55 -9.91 -3.42
C ASP A 132 -16.58 -9.08 -2.57
N VAL A 133 -16.81 -9.06 -1.27
CA VAL A 133 -15.95 -8.37 -0.30
C VAL A 133 -14.93 -9.30 0.37
N SER A 134 -15.05 -10.62 0.17
CA SER A 134 -14.23 -11.62 0.89
C SER A 134 -12.72 -11.34 0.81
N PRO A 135 -12.15 -10.89 -0.33
CA PRO A 135 -10.74 -10.53 -0.41
C PRO A 135 -10.31 -9.39 0.50
N PHE A 136 -11.24 -8.53 0.93
CA PHE A 136 -10.98 -7.32 1.72
C PHE A 136 -11.18 -7.52 3.24
N LEU A 137 -11.62 -8.71 3.66
CA LEU A 137 -11.77 -9.09 5.07
C LEU A 137 -10.44 -9.57 5.70
N VAL A 138 -9.32 -9.29 5.05
CA VAL A 138 -7.98 -9.66 5.47
C VAL A 138 -7.26 -8.48 6.14
N ARG A 139 -6.07 -8.73 6.69
CA ARG A 139 -5.27 -7.72 7.40
C ARG A 139 -4.79 -6.55 6.53
N ASN A 140 -4.69 -6.74 5.21
CA ASN A 140 -4.21 -5.70 4.31
C ASN A 140 -5.14 -4.48 4.30
N MET A 141 -4.53 -3.30 4.20
CA MET A 141 -5.21 -2.04 4.45
C MET A 141 -5.47 -1.21 3.21
N HIS A 142 -4.74 -1.40 2.12
CA HIS A 142 -4.79 -0.48 0.99
C HIS A 142 -5.33 -1.11 -0.28
N VAL A 143 -6.02 -0.31 -1.07
CA VAL A 143 -6.43 -0.63 -2.44
C VAL A 143 -5.99 0.48 -3.37
N ARG A 144 -5.72 0.13 -4.62
CA ARG A 144 -5.69 1.11 -5.71
C ARG A 144 -7.13 1.36 -6.11
N LEU A 145 -7.61 2.58 -5.99
CA LEU A 145 -8.84 3.06 -6.61
C LEU A 145 -8.54 3.47 -8.05
N LEU A 146 -9.35 2.94 -8.97
CA LEU A 146 -9.28 3.16 -10.40
C LEU A 146 -10.53 3.94 -10.82
N VAL A 147 -10.35 5.18 -11.24
CA VAL A 147 -11.45 6.07 -11.63
C VAL A 147 -11.33 6.38 -13.13
N PRO A 148 -12.30 5.92 -13.95
CA PRO A 148 -12.32 6.26 -15.37
C PRO A 148 -12.71 7.74 -15.57
N PRO A 149 -12.35 8.35 -16.71
CA PRO A 149 -12.81 9.68 -17.07
C PRO A 149 -14.34 9.80 -17.02
N GLN A 150 -14.84 10.90 -16.45
CA GLN A 150 -16.27 11.13 -16.30
C GLN A 150 -16.97 11.17 -17.67
N GLY A 151 -18.16 10.56 -17.76
CA GLY A 151 -18.96 10.54 -18.99
C GLY A 151 -18.45 9.61 -20.08
N GLN A 152 -17.35 8.89 -19.86
CA GLN A 152 -16.81 7.91 -20.81
C GLN A 152 -17.13 6.47 -20.38
N THR A 153 -17.13 5.54 -21.34
CA THR A 153 -17.19 4.11 -21.03
C THR A 153 -15.86 3.69 -20.38
N PRO A 154 -15.87 3.00 -19.23
CA PRO A 154 -14.62 2.64 -18.56
C PRO A 154 -13.73 1.75 -19.43
N VAL A 155 -12.45 2.11 -19.52
CA VAL A 155 -11.39 1.27 -20.05
C VAL A 155 -10.55 0.80 -18.88
N TRP A 156 -10.53 -0.52 -18.64
CA TRP A 156 -9.84 -1.12 -17.51
C TRP A 156 -8.44 -1.63 -17.88
N PRO A 157 -7.51 -1.70 -16.91
CA PRO A 157 -6.20 -2.28 -17.15
C PRO A 157 -6.31 -3.77 -17.51
N HIS A 158 -5.29 -4.27 -18.19
CA HIS A 158 -5.15 -5.67 -18.54
C HIS A 158 -3.70 -6.13 -18.41
N LEU A 159 -3.47 -7.43 -18.28
CA LEU A 159 -2.11 -7.96 -18.30
C LEU A 159 -1.51 -7.89 -19.70
N GLN A 160 -0.25 -7.45 -19.77
CA GLN A 160 0.63 -7.55 -20.93
C GLN A 160 1.30 -8.92 -20.98
N GLU A 161 1.83 -9.32 -22.14
CA GLU A 161 2.45 -10.64 -22.33
C GLU A 161 3.60 -10.93 -21.34
N ASN A 162 4.37 -9.90 -20.99
CA ASN A 162 5.44 -9.92 -19.99
C ASN A 162 4.94 -9.99 -18.53
N GLY A 163 3.62 -10.08 -18.30
CA GLY A 163 2.99 -10.20 -16.99
C GLY A 163 2.74 -8.88 -16.25
N ARG A 164 3.21 -7.74 -16.78
CA ARG A 164 2.95 -6.41 -16.21
C ARG A 164 1.52 -5.96 -16.44
N ILE A 165 1.11 -4.93 -15.70
CA ILE A 165 -0.19 -4.29 -15.90
C ILE A 165 -0.06 -3.22 -16.97
N GLY A 166 -0.83 -3.38 -18.06
CA GLY A 166 -1.06 -2.34 -19.06
C GLY A 166 -2.11 -1.36 -18.57
N TRP A 167 -1.66 -0.23 -18.04
CA TRP A 167 -2.52 0.85 -17.56
C TRP A 167 -3.02 1.73 -18.72
N PRO A 168 -4.33 2.06 -18.78
CA PRO A 168 -4.83 3.08 -19.69
C PRO A 168 -4.39 4.48 -19.26
N ASP A 169 -4.01 5.33 -20.21
CA ASP A 169 -3.41 6.66 -19.92
C ASP A 169 -4.34 7.61 -19.15
N GLU A 170 -5.63 7.62 -19.47
CA GLU A 170 -6.61 8.52 -18.83
C GLU A 170 -7.17 7.97 -17.51
N LEU A 171 -6.77 6.76 -17.09
CA LEU A 171 -7.29 6.14 -15.87
C LEU A 171 -6.61 6.72 -14.64
N LEU A 172 -7.38 7.39 -13.77
CA LEU A 172 -6.86 7.85 -12.50
C LEU A 172 -6.64 6.64 -11.57
N VAL A 173 -5.41 6.48 -11.09
CA VAL A 173 -5.04 5.44 -10.12
C VAL A 173 -4.52 6.11 -8.85
N ARG A 174 -5.16 5.86 -7.71
CA ARG A 174 -4.73 6.36 -6.39
C ARG A 174 -4.81 5.27 -5.35
N ILE A 175 -3.88 5.26 -4.40
CA ILE A 175 -3.89 4.29 -3.31
C ILE A 175 -4.66 4.90 -2.14
N TYR A 176 -5.64 4.16 -1.63
CA TYR A 176 -6.42 4.55 -0.46
C TYR A 176 -6.50 3.42 0.55
N THR A 177 -6.70 3.80 1.80
CA THR A 177 -6.98 2.86 2.88
C THR A 177 -8.44 2.41 2.81
N ILE A 178 -8.67 1.11 2.84
CA ILE A 178 -9.96 0.52 3.18
C ILE A 178 -10.24 0.91 4.62
N ARG A 179 -11.19 1.82 4.82
CA ARG A 179 -11.56 2.33 6.13
C ARG A 179 -12.39 1.31 6.92
N CYS A 180 -13.35 0.68 6.27
CA CYS A 180 -14.12 -0.44 6.82
C CYS A 180 -14.74 -1.28 5.69
N VAL A 181 -15.16 -2.49 6.02
CA VAL A 181 -15.85 -3.41 5.11
C VAL A 181 -17.14 -3.87 5.78
N ASP A 182 -18.28 -3.68 5.11
CA ASP A 182 -19.56 -4.25 5.49
C ASP A 182 -19.83 -5.48 4.62
N ALA A 183 -19.67 -6.67 5.20
CA ALA A 183 -19.85 -7.91 4.47
C ALA A 183 -21.30 -8.21 4.11
N GLN A 184 -22.27 -7.73 4.90
CA GLN A 184 -23.68 -7.96 4.64
C GLN A 184 -24.17 -7.08 3.48
N ALA A 185 -23.77 -5.81 3.47
CA ALA A 185 -24.08 -4.88 2.38
C ALA A 185 -23.18 -5.08 1.15
N ARG A 186 -22.04 -5.78 1.31
CA ARG A 186 -20.95 -5.87 0.34
C ARG A 186 -20.38 -4.49 -0.02
N HIS A 187 -20.16 -3.69 1.02
CA HIS A 187 -19.67 -2.33 0.88
C HIS A 187 -18.24 -2.18 1.42
N ILE A 188 -17.48 -1.30 0.80
CA ILE A 188 -16.14 -0.88 1.22
C ILE A 188 -16.14 0.62 1.33
N ALA A 189 -15.74 1.16 2.47
CA ALA A 189 -15.59 2.60 2.65
C ALA A 189 -14.12 3.02 2.46
N LEU A 190 -13.91 4.14 1.77
CA LEU A 190 -12.63 4.81 1.62
C LEU A 190 -12.78 6.23 2.16
N ASP A 191 -11.88 6.64 3.06
CA ASP A 191 -11.82 8.03 3.56
C ASP A 191 -10.73 8.77 2.78
N ILE A 192 -11.12 9.88 2.14
CA ILE A 192 -10.30 10.63 1.19
C ILE A 192 -10.16 12.07 1.69
N LEU A 193 -8.92 12.43 2.04
CA LEU A 193 -8.55 13.78 2.47
C LEU A 193 -8.81 14.79 1.35
N GLN A 194 -9.54 15.86 1.68
CA GLN A 194 -9.74 17.04 0.86
C GLN A 194 -8.67 18.07 1.17
N HIS A 195 -7.83 18.36 0.18
CA HIS A 195 -6.68 19.26 0.33
C HIS A 195 -6.57 20.22 -0.87
N PRO A 196 -7.61 21.02 -1.14
CA PRO A 196 -7.58 21.94 -2.27
C PRO A 196 -6.40 22.90 -2.13
N ALA A 197 -5.61 23.03 -3.19
CA ALA A 197 -4.51 23.96 -3.27
C ALA A 197 -4.59 24.72 -4.60
N GLU A 198 -4.50 26.04 -4.54
CA GLU A 198 -4.64 26.89 -5.72
C GLU A 198 -3.58 26.53 -6.77
N GLY A 199 -4.02 26.23 -7.99
CA GLY A 199 -3.14 25.85 -9.09
C GLY A 199 -2.55 24.44 -9.02
N VAL A 200 -2.89 23.64 -8.00
CA VAL A 200 -2.42 22.26 -7.83
C VAL A 200 -3.56 21.29 -8.04
N ALA A 201 -3.40 20.36 -8.97
CA ALA A 201 -4.41 19.33 -9.23
C ALA A 201 -4.44 18.31 -8.08
N THR A 202 -5.64 17.96 -7.61
CA THR A 202 -5.82 17.01 -6.50
C THR A 202 -6.74 15.88 -6.93
N PRO A 203 -6.41 15.13 -8.00
CA PRO A 203 -7.40 14.34 -8.74
C PRO A 203 -8.11 13.27 -7.90
N GLY A 204 -7.45 12.74 -6.86
CA GLY A 204 -8.09 11.83 -5.91
C GLY A 204 -9.11 12.51 -4.99
N ALA A 205 -8.78 13.69 -4.47
CA ALA A 205 -9.70 14.52 -3.71
C ALA A 205 -10.82 15.08 -4.59
N ASP A 206 -10.49 15.49 -5.82
CA ASP A 206 -11.44 15.96 -6.84
C ASP A 206 -12.48 14.88 -7.16
N PHE A 207 -12.02 13.64 -7.40
CA PHE A 207 -12.92 12.50 -7.55
C PHE A 207 -13.85 12.37 -6.34
N ALA A 208 -13.33 12.36 -5.11
CA ALA A 208 -14.16 12.15 -3.93
C ALA A 208 -15.18 13.29 -3.72
N ARG A 209 -14.80 14.53 -4.01
CA ARG A 209 -15.68 15.71 -3.98
C ARG A 209 -16.83 15.56 -4.97
N ASP A 210 -16.50 15.21 -6.20
CA ASP A 210 -17.41 15.21 -7.35
C ASP A 210 -18.09 13.84 -7.58
N ALA A 211 -17.81 12.84 -6.73
CA ALA A 211 -18.32 11.48 -6.88
C ALA A 211 -19.86 11.44 -6.84
N GLU A 212 -20.44 10.77 -7.83
CA GLU A 212 -21.89 10.60 -7.96
C GLU A 212 -22.30 9.16 -7.60
N ILE A 213 -23.43 9.02 -6.91
CA ILE A 213 -24.02 7.69 -6.67
C ILE A 213 -24.34 7.04 -8.02
N GLY A 214 -23.92 5.79 -8.20
CA GLY A 214 -24.03 5.05 -9.46
C GLY A 214 -22.80 5.14 -10.36
N GLN A 215 -21.83 6.01 -10.04
CA GLN A 215 -20.58 6.11 -10.79
C GLN A 215 -19.80 4.79 -10.72
N GLN A 216 -19.37 4.30 -11.88
CA GLN A 216 -18.54 3.11 -11.97
C GLN A 216 -17.07 3.44 -11.69
N VAL A 217 -16.47 2.65 -10.82
CA VAL A 217 -15.04 2.67 -10.49
C VAL A 217 -14.55 1.22 -10.41
N ALA A 218 -13.25 1.02 -10.21
CA ALA A 218 -12.74 -0.28 -9.81
C ALA A 218 -11.76 -0.12 -8.66
N ILE A 219 -11.53 -1.21 -7.93
CA ILE A 219 -10.47 -1.29 -6.94
C ILE A 219 -9.54 -2.47 -7.28
N MET A 220 -8.26 -2.31 -6.98
CA MET A 220 -7.27 -3.38 -7.06
C MET A 220 -6.58 -3.60 -5.73
N GLY A 221 -6.51 -4.86 -5.27
CA GLY A 221 -5.91 -5.25 -4.01
C GLY A 221 -6.75 -6.28 -3.25
N PRO A 222 -6.74 -6.27 -1.89
CA PRO A 222 -5.99 -5.35 -1.04
C PRO A 222 -4.49 -5.67 -1.00
N GLY A 223 -3.67 -4.70 -0.57
CA GLY A 223 -2.25 -4.87 -0.34
C GLY A 223 -1.74 -3.94 0.76
N GLY A 224 -0.55 -4.26 1.29
CA GLY A 224 0.17 -3.43 2.26
C GLY A 224 -0.51 -3.26 3.63
N GLY A 225 0.26 -2.78 4.60
CA GLY A 225 -0.22 -2.42 5.93
C GLY A 225 -0.84 -3.56 6.73
N GLY A 226 -1.52 -3.19 7.80
CA GLY A 226 -2.21 -4.11 8.71
C GLY A 226 -1.90 -3.80 10.16
N LEU A 227 -2.87 -4.06 11.04
CA LEU A 227 -2.71 -3.91 12.48
C LEU A 227 -1.59 -4.83 12.96
N PRO A 228 -0.47 -4.31 13.50
CA PRO A 228 0.62 -5.14 14.01
C PRO A 228 0.14 -6.00 15.19
N ASP A 229 0.64 -7.24 15.31
CA ASP A 229 0.46 -8.02 16.53
C ASP A 229 1.45 -7.53 17.60
N ALA A 230 1.01 -6.52 18.36
CA ALA A 230 1.80 -5.91 19.42
C ALA A 230 0.91 -5.51 20.61
N GLN A 231 1.48 -5.57 21.81
CA GLN A 231 0.79 -5.17 23.04
C GLN A 231 0.77 -3.64 23.24
N ASN A 232 1.77 -2.95 22.71
CA ASN A 232 1.91 -1.49 22.77
C ASN A 232 2.12 -0.97 21.36
N ILE A 233 1.33 0.01 20.93
CA ILE A 233 1.44 0.61 19.60
C ILE A 233 1.48 2.14 19.74
N PHE A 234 2.45 2.75 19.09
CA PHE A 234 2.57 4.19 18.94
C PHE A 234 2.32 4.56 17.47
N PHE A 235 1.19 5.21 17.20
CA PHE A 235 0.83 5.72 15.88
C PHE A 235 1.27 7.16 15.72
N ALA A 236 1.65 7.55 14.51
CA ALA A 236 1.79 8.94 14.15
C ALA A 236 1.55 9.17 12.66
N GLY A 237 1.07 10.36 12.31
CA GLY A 237 0.87 10.73 10.92
C GLY A 237 0.01 11.98 10.74
N ASP A 238 -0.21 12.35 9.49
CA ASP A 238 -1.14 13.41 9.09
C ASP A 238 -2.53 12.83 8.74
N GLU A 239 -3.44 13.65 8.22
CA GLU A 239 -4.79 13.21 7.90
C GLU A 239 -4.86 12.13 6.82
N SER A 240 -3.83 12.00 5.97
CA SER A 240 -3.78 10.90 4.99
C SER A 240 -3.63 9.54 5.68
N ALA A 241 -3.00 9.52 6.86
CA ALA A 241 -2.78 8.32 7.67
C ALA A 241 -3.94 8.02 8.63
N LEU A 242 -4.76 9.03 8.96
CA LEU A 242 -5.87 8.93 9.91
C LEU A 242 -6.85 7.78 9.60
N PRO A 243 -7.26 7.49 8.35
CA PRO A 243 -8.12 6.35 8.05
C PRO A 243 -7.52 5.00 8.47
N ALA A 244 -6.21 4.81 8.31
CA ALA A 244 -5.52 3.58 8.69
C ALA A 244 -5.40 3.46 10.21
N ILE A 245 -5.06 4.57 10.89
CA ILE A 245 -5.03 4.62 12.36
C ILE A 245 -6.41 4.31 12.93
N ALA A 246 -7.46 4.94 12.41
CA ALA A 246 -8.83 4.72 12.87
C ALA A 246 -9.28 3.27 12.71
N ARG A 247 -9.02 2.65 11.54
CA ARG A 247 -9.30 1.23 11.31
C ARG A 247 -8.52 0.33 12.28
N MET A 248 -7.23 0.59 12.49
CA MET A 248 -6.41 -0.18 13.42
C MET A 248 -6.90 -0.10 14.86
N VAL A 249 -7.36 1.08 15.31
CA VAL A 249 -7.93 1.27 16.64
C VAL A 249 -9.23 0.48 16.81
N GLU A 250 -10.09 0.47 15.80
CA GLU A 250 -11.35 -0.30 15.80
C GLU A 250 -11.11 -1.81 15.81
N GLU A 251 -10.13 -2.28 15.03
CA GLU A 251 -9.77 -3.70 14.93
C GLU A 251 -8.90 -4.21 16.09
N ALA A 252 -8.33 -3.31 16.89
CA ALA A 252 -7.45 -3.67 18.00
C ALA A 252 -8.18 -4.54 19.03
N ARG A 253 -7.52 -5.66 19.39
CA ARG A 253 -7.99 -6.55 20.45
C ARG A 253 -7.99 -5.83 21.81
N PRO A 254 -8.84 -6.25 22.76
CA PRO A 254 -8.81 -5.74 24.12
C PRO A 254 -7.42 -5.83 24.75
N GLY A 255 -7.05 -4.82 25.53
CA GLY A 255 -5.80 -4.78 26.30
C GLY A 255 -4.59 -4.19 25.57
N VAL A 256 -4.66 -3.94 24.26
CA VAL A 256 -3.58 -3.24 23.53
C VAL A 256 -3.50 -1.79 24.01
N ALA A 257 -2.32 -1.35 24.44
CA ALA A 257 -2.08 0.04 24.81
C ALA A 257 -1.71 0.85 23.57
N MET A 258 -2.54 1.84 23.23
CA MET A 258 -2.35 2.66 22.03
C MET A 258 -2.15 4.13 22.38
N ARG A 259 -1.19 4.75 21.71
CA ARG A 259 -0.98 6.20 21.71
C ARG A 259 -0.87 6.70 20.28
N ALA A 260 -1.39 7.87 19.98
CA ALA A 260 -1.24 8.50 18.68
C ALA A 260 -0.84 9.97 18.78
N ILE A 261 -0.03 10.43 17.83
CA ILE A 261 0.16 11.85 17.51
C ILE A 261 -0.36 12.07 16.09
N ILE A 262 -1.44 12.83 15.94
CA ILE A 262 -2.09 13.01 14.64
C ILE A 262 -2.12 14.48 14.31
N GLU A 263 -1.51 14.84 13.18
CA GLU A 263 -1.60 16.18 12.62
C GLU A 263 -2.85 16.31 11.76
N VAL A 264 -3.64 17.33 12.04
CA VAL A 264 -4.81 17.73 11.27
C VAL A 264 -4.79 19.23 10.99
N GLU A 265 -5.62 19.72 10.06
CA GLU A 265 -5.73 21.15 9.80
C GLU A 265 -6.09 21.95 11.07
N ASP A 266 -7.17 21.56 11.74
CA ASP A 266 -7.68 22.21 12.94
C ASP A 266 -8.59 21.29 13.77
N ALA A 267 -9.12 21.80 14.88
CA ALA A 267 -9.97 21.04 15.80
C ALA A 267 -11.26 20.46 15.17
N SER A 268 -11.73 21.00 14.04
CA SER A 268 -12.91 20.46 13.33
C SER A 268 -12.63 19.18 12.55
N GLU A 269 -11.35 18.87 12.34
CA GLU A 269 -10.88 17.64 11.69
C GLU A 269 -10.60 16.50 12.70
N GLU A 270 -10.71 16.77 14.01
CA GLU A 270 -10.53 15.73 15.02
C GLU A 270 -11.66 14.69 14.95
N GLN A 271 -11.28 13.42 14.86
CA GLN A 271 -12.22 12.31 14.81
C GLN A 271 -12.21 11.49 16.10
N ALA A 272 -13.38 11.09 16.55
CA ALA A 272 -13.48 10.18 17.69
C ALA A 272 -13.01 8.77 17.31
N LEU A 273 -11.82 8.39 17.76
CA LEU A 273 -11.27 7.05 17.57
C LEU A 273 -11.81 6.11 18.66
N ARG A 274 -12.69 5.18 18.28
CA ARG A 274 -13.34 4.25 19.20
C ARG A 274 -12.96 2.82 18.86
N GLY A 275 -12.60 2.03 19.87
CA GLY A 275 -12.25 0.62 19.72
C GLY A 275 -12.50 -0.12 21.02
N GLN A 276 -12.13 -1.41 21.04
CA GLN A 276 -12.27 -2.23 22.26
C GLN A 276 -11.18 -1.93 23.30
N ALA A 277 -10.08 -1.30 22.89
CA ALA A 277 -9.00 -0.85 23.74
C ALA A 277 -8.87 0.69 23.69
N PRO A 278 -8.55 1.34 24.82
CA PRO A 278 -8.42 2.79 24.86
C PRO A 278 -7.20 3.26 24.06
N ILE A 279 -7.33 4.42 23.44
CA ILE A 279 -6.23 5.14 22.79
C ILE A 279 -6.09 6.54 23.41
N HIS A 280 -4.85 6.98 23.63
CA HIS A 280 -4.54 8.36 23.96
C HIS A 280 -4.05 9.10 22.70
N VAL A 281 -4.79 10.12 22.26
CA VAL A 281 -4.46 10.89 21.05
C VAL A 281 -3.99 12.29 21.44
N GLU A 282 -2.84 12.71 20.93
CA GLU A 282 -2.41 14.11 20.88
C GLU A 282 -2.69 14.63 19.48
N TRP A 283 -3.61 15.58 19.35
CA TRP A 283 -3.90 16.26 18.10
C TRP A 283 -2.97 17.46 17.93
N LEU A 284 -2.36 17.56 16.75
CA LEU A 284 -1.60 18.74 16.34
C LEU A 284 -2.40 19.47 15.27
N HIS A 285 -2.55 20.78 15.41
CA HIS A 285 -3.35 21.61 14.50
C HIS A 285 -2.45 22.47 13.63
N ARG A 286 -2.39 22.19 12.32
CA ARG A 286 -1.57 22.95 11.37
C ARG A 286 -1.91 24.43 11.34
N SER A 287 -3.19 24.77 11.48
CA SER A 287 -3.68 26.15 11.52
C SER A 287 -3.11 26.98 12.68
N SER A 288 -2.54 26.34 13.70
CA SER A 288 -1.89 26.99 14.83
C SER A 288 -0.36 27.12 14.68
N TYR A 289 0.22 26.61 13.60
CA TYR A 289 1.65 26.66 13.39
C TYR A 289 2.12 28.08 13.05
N THR A 290 3.18 28.53 13.72
CA THR A 290 3.78 29.85 13.51
C THR A 290 5.14 29.71 12.81
N GLY A 291 5.31 30.34 11.65
CA GLY A 291 6.56 30.31 10.88
C GLY A 291 6.54 29.34 9.70
N THR A 292 7.52 29.47 8.79
CA THR A 292 7.56 28.71 7.52
C THR A 292 8.32 27.39 7.59
N ASP A 293 9.12 27.15 8.64
CA ASP A 293 10.18 26.12 8.64
C ASP A 293 10.03 25.05 9.73
N ALA A 294 8.94 25.05 10.50
CA ALA A 294 8.74 24.01 11.51
C ALA A 294 8.04 22.80 10.86
N HIS A 295 8.54 21.58 11.11
CA HIS A 295 7.85 20.31 10.86
C HIS A 295 7.31 19.78 12.19
N PRO A 296 6.22 20.35 12.76
CA PRO A 296 5.91 20.14 14.17
C PRO A 296 5.48 18.71 14.45
N LEU A 297 4.86 18.03 13.49
CA LEU A 297 4.61 16.59 13.55
C LEU A 297 5.91 15.79 13.75
N VAL A 298 6.91 15.98 12.89
CA VAL A 298 8.18 15.24 12.98
C VAL A 298 8.89 15.51 14.30
N ASP A 299 8.97 16.76 14.73
CA ASP A 299 9.64 17.13 15.98
C ASP A 299 8.93 16.53 17.20
N LYS A 300 7.59 16.58 17.22
CA LYS A 300 6.77 15.96 18.26
C LYS A 300 6.93 14.45 18.31
N VAL A 301 6.92 13.80 17.14
CA VAL A 301 7.13 12.36 17.03
C VAL A 301 8.51 11.97 17.54
N LYS A 302 9.57 12.67 17.13
CA LYS A 302 10.94 12.39 17.61
C LYS A 302 11.06 12.58 19.11
N ALA A 303 10.48 13.64 19.67
CA ALA A 303 10.47 13.85 21.11
C ALA A 303 9.73 12.72 21.85
N ALA A 304 8.55 12.31 21.37
CA ALA A 304 7.79 11.22 21.96
C ALA A 304 8.53 9.88 21.89
N LEU A 305 9.26 9.63 20.79
CA LEU A 305 10.03 8.40 20.61
C LEU A 305 11.17 8.22 21.62
N GLU A 306 11.64 9.28 22.28
CA GLU A 306 12.64 9.17 23.35
C GLU A 306 12.10 8.39 24.57
N ASP A 307 10.79 8.46 24.82
CA ASP A 307 10.12 7.78 25.94
C ASP A 307 9.46 6.45 25.53
N VAL A 308 9.45 6.12 24.24
CA VAL A 308 8.81 4.91 23.72
C VAL A 308 9.74 3.71 23.88
N ASN A 309 9.31 2.70 24.64
CA ASN A 309 10.12 1.49 24.84
C ASN A 309 10.44 0.78 23.51
N ALA A 310 11.51 -0.02 23.50
CA ALA A 310 11.97 -0.75 22.32
C ALA A 310 10.97 -1.81 21.79
N GLU A 311 10.13 -2.36 22.67
CA GLU A 311 9.14 -3.40 22.34
C GLU A 311 7.85 -2.86 21.71
N THR A 312 7.61 -1.55 21.83
CA THR A 312 6.44 -0.88 21.27
C THR A 312 6.52 -0.95 19.75
N PHE A 313 5.39 -1.15 19.08
CA PHE A 313 5.37 -1.04 17.64
C PHE A 313 5.21 0.43 17.24
N VAL A 314 6.14 0.95 16.43
CA VAL A 314 6.05 2.32 15.90
C VAL A 314 5.41 2.28 14.52
N TRP A 315 4.26 2.92 14.36
CA TRP A 315 3.58 3.05 13.09
C TRP A 315 3.55 4.52 12.68
N PHE A 316 4.15 4.86 11.55
CA PHE A 316 4.18 6.23 11.02
C PHE A 316 3.82 6.24 9.54
N ALA A 317 2.91 7.11 9.14
CA ALA A 317 2.66 7.41 7.73
C ALA A 317 2.34 8.88 7.49
N GLY A 318 2.72 9.40 6.32
CA GLY A 318 2.50 10.80 5.94
C GLY A 318 3.36 11.19 4.75
N GLU A 319 3.86 12.42 4.76
CA GLU A 319 4.70 12.99 3.70
C GLU A 319 6.09 12.31 3.60
N LYS A 320 6.63 12.22 2.38
CA LYS A 320 7.88 11.51 2.06
C LYS A 320 9.14 12.04 2.77
N ALA A 321 9.34 13.35 2.85
CA ALA A 321 10.47 13.96 3.57
C ALA A 321 10.36 13.73 5.08
N ASP A 322 9.14 13.81 5.64
CA ASP A 322 8.89 13.49 7.05
C ASP A 322 9.21 12.01 7.34
N VAL A 323 8.72 11.10 6.50
CA VAL A 323 9.04 9.66 6.57
C VAL A 323 10.53 9.39 6.51
N ARG A 324 11.27 10.05 5.61
CA ARG A 324 12.73 9.92 5.52
C ARG A 324 13.41 10.36 6.82
N THR A 325 12.93 11.43 7.43
CA THR A 325 13.47 11.95 8.70
C THR A 325 13.19 11.00 9.86
N ILE A 326 11.98 10.46 9.97
CA ILE A 326 11.61 9.48 11.00
C ILE A 326 12.38 8.17 10.83
N LYS A 327 12.48 7.63 9.61
CA LYS A 327 13.29 6.42 9.33
C LYS A 327 14.74 6.59 9.79
N ARG A 328 15.36 7.73 9.45
CA ARG A 328 16.74 8.04 9.85
C ARG A 328 16.87 8.08 11.38
N HIS A 329 15.92 8.71 12.07
CA HIS A 329 15.93 8.82 13.52
C HIS A 329 15.79 7.45 14.20
N LEU A 330 14.86 6.60 13.76
CA LEU A 330 14.68 5.25 14.29
C LEU A 330 15.93 4.37 14.06
N ALA A 331 16.57 4.48 12.89
CA ALA A 331 17.81 3.79 12.58
C ALA A 331 18.97 4.22 13.49
N GLN A 332 19.12 5.52 13.74
CA GLN A 332 20.12 6.07 14.67
C GLN A 332 19.93 5.57 16.11
N LYS A 333 18.68 5.26 16.50
CA LYS A 333 18.33 4.67 17.81
C LYS A 333 18.44 3.15 17.84
N GLY A 334 18.83 2.50 16.75
CA GLY A 334 18.94 1.05 16.66
C GLY A 334 17.61 0.31 16.81
N ARG A 335 16.49 0.94 16.42
CA ARG A 335 15.16 0.31 16.50
C ARG A 335 15.09 -0.91 15.58
N ASP A 336 14.56 -2.02 16.07
CA ASP A 336 14.30 -3.22 15.26
C ASP A 336 13.34 -2.88 14.11
N ARG A 337 13.68 -3.27 12.88
CA ARG A 337 12.84 -3.10 11.67
C ARG A 337 11.52 -3.86 11.80
N ARG A 338 11.47 -4.96 12.56
CA ARG A 338 10.24 -5.74 12.81
C ARG A 338 9.26 -5.06 13.78
N LYS A 339 9.72 -4.02 14.48
CA LYS A 339 8.94 -3.24 15.46
C LYS A 339 8.53 -1.88 14.92
N GLN A 340 8.54 -1.71 13.60
CA GLN A 340 8.14 -0.46 12.98
C GLN A 340 7.46 -0.67 11.62
N TYR A 341 6.55 0.23 11.28
CA TYR A 341 6.03 0.45 9.94
C TYR A 341 6.14 1.94 9.66
N VAL A 342 6.94 2.33 8.67
CA VAL A 342 7.15 3.73 8.32
C VAL A 342 7.03 3.87 6.80
N ALA A 343 5.94 4.46 6.31
CA ALA A 343 5.61 4.52 4.89
C ALA A 343 5.16 5.91 4.48
N TRP A 344 5.58 6.37 3.29
CA TRP A 344 5.07 7.63 2.74
C TRP A 344 3.77 7.34 1.99
N TYR A 345 2.76 8.17 2.23
CA TYR A 345 1.46 8.10 1.55
C TYR A 345 1.36 9.15 0.44
N TRP A 346 2.12 10.23 0.57
CA TRP A 346 2.19 11.29 -0.40
C TRP A 346 3.57 11.94 -0.42
N GLU A 347 3.82 12.70 -1.47
CA GLU A 347 5.02 13.50 -1.64
C GLU A 347 4.55 14.88 -2.10
N LYS A 348 5.13 15.92 -1.50
CA LYS A 348 4.89 17.27 -1.98
C LYS A 348 5.61 17.46 -3.32
N GLU A 349 4.89 17.91 -4.35
CA GLU A 349 5.52 18.31 -5.61
C GLU A 349 6.53 19.44 -5.32
N SER A 350 7.76 19.26 -5.82
CA SER A 350 8.89 20.17 -5.58
C SER A 350 8.87 21.38 -6.49
#